data_AF-A0A969C3Y8-F1
#
_entry.id   AF-A0A969C3Y8-F1
#
_cell.length_a   1.000
_cell.length_b   1.000
_cell.length_c   1.000
_cell.angle_alpha   90.00
_cell.angle_beta   90.00
_cell.angle_gamma   90.00
#
_symmetry.space_group_name_H-M   'P 1'
#
loop_
_entity.id
_entity.type
_entity.pdbx_description
1 polymer ?
#
loop_
_entity_poly.entity_id
_entity_poly.type
_entity_poly.pdbx_seq_one_letter_code
_entity_poly.pdbx_strand_id
1 'polypeptide(L)'
;MEILRGASDSQMLETLELSVELTARMLFLSKLSDSIETAKNLCCEKISNGQALEKFRQNIELQGGNPAICDSPEILLEDVVKVPVTSLKTGFISEIDTKKVGNSICEIGGGRTKIDDKIDFAVGFECEKKIGDEVRAGETLGILYCRSESQANQILNNLQNSYIISEEKSPKIDLVQKIIP
;
A
#
# COMPACT_ATOMS: atom_id res chain seq x y z
N MET A 1 -0.26 8.07 -4.93
CA MET A 1 -0.11 9.54 -5.05
C MET A 1 -0.79 10.27 -3.90
N GLU A 2 -1.89 9.74 -3.36
CA GLU A 2 -2.62 10.29 -2.21
C GLU A 2 -1.77 10.86 -1.06
N ILE A 3 -0.78 10.10 -0.56
CA ILE A 3 0.08 10.57 0.53
C ILE A 3 0.78 11.90 0.16
N LEU A 4 1.32 11.99 -1.06
CA LEU A 4 2.00 13.20 -1.54
C LEU A 4 1.02 14.34 -1.85
N ARG A 5 -0.25 14.04 -2.11
CA ARG A 5 -1.34 15.03 -2.19
C ARG A 5 -1.79 15.54 -0.82
N GLY A 6 -1.23 15.01 0.28
CA GLY A 6 -1.62 15.37 1.64
C GLY A 6 -2.91 14.69 2.11
N ALA A 7 -3.36 13.62 1.43
CA ALA A 7 -4.50 12.84 1.89
C ALA A 7 -4.20 12.20 3.26
N SER A 8 -5.17 12.24 4.16
CA SER A 8 -5.05 11.80 5.55
C SER A 8 -5.95 10.60 5.85
N ASP A 9 -6.08 9.67 4.91
CA ASP A 9 -6.81 8.42 5.13
C ASP A 9 -6.10 7.59 6.21
N SER A 10 -6.88 7.03 7.15
CA SER A 10 -6.37 6.17 8.22
C SER A 10 -5.63 4.94 7.67
N GLN A 11 -5.99 4.47 6.47
CA GLN A 11 -5.32 3.36 5.81
C GLN A 11 -3.86 3.69 5.43
N MET A 12 -3.55 4.95 5.15
CA MET A 12 -2.24 5.38 4.65
C MET A 12 -1.29 5.88 5.74
N LEU A 13 -1.81 6.14 6.95
CA LEU A 13 -1.07 6.80 8.02
C LEU A 13 0.23 6.09 8.39
N GLU A 14 0.23 4.76 8.50
CA GLU A 14 1.43 3.98 8.84
C GLU A 14 2.49 4.05 7.73
N THR A 15 2.07 4.07 6.46
CA THR A 15 3.02 4.23 5.34
C THR A 15 3.64 5.63 5.36
N LEU A 16 2.84 6.66 5.63
CA LEU A 16 3.32 8.02 5.80
C LEU A 16 4.30 8.13 6.99
N GLU A 17 3.92 7.59 8.15
CA GLU A 17 4.72 7.63 9.38
C GLU A 17 6.09 6.96 9.16
N LEU A 18 6.11 5.75 8.59
CA LEU A 18 7.37 5.05 8.29
C LEU A 18 8.22 5.81 7.26
N SER A 19 7.59 6.35 6.21
CA SER A 19 8.30 7.11 5.18
C SER A 19 8.94 8.37 5.75
N VAL A 20 8.23 9.10 6.62
CA VAL A 20 8.73 10.29 7.31
C VAL A 20 9.85 9.93 8.29
N GLU A 21 9.71 8.85 9.06
CA GLU A 21 10.76 8.38 9.97
C GLU A 21 12.07 8.07 9.23
N LEU A 22 11.99 7.28 8.16
CA LEU A 22 13.16 6.91 7.35
C LEU A 22 13.81 8.14 6.68
N THR A 23 12.99 9.01 6.09
CA THR A 23 13.49 10.22 5.42
C THR A 23 14.13 11.19 6.41
N ALA A 24 13.53 11.39 7.59
CA ALA A 24 14.09 12.25 8.63
C ALA A 24 15.48 11.78 9.08
N ARG A 25 15.68 10.46 9.18
CA ARG A 25 17.00 9.87 9.45
C ARG A 25 18.00 10.11 8.34
N MET A 26 17.59 9.96 7.09
CA MET A 26 18.46 10.27 5.94
C MET A 26 18.92 11.73 5.95
N LEU A 27 18.01 12.67 6.24
CA LEU A 27 18.33 14.09 6.33
C LEU A 27 19.33 14.38 7.45
N PHE A 28 19.13 13.78 8.63
CA PHE A 28 20.05 13.93 9.76
C PHE A 28 21.44 13.34 9.44
N LEU A 29 21.52 12.11 8.92
CA LEU A 29 22.78 11.46 8.54
C LEU A 29 23.54 12.23 7.45
N SER A 30 22.80 12.86 6.54
CA SER A 30 23.36 13.69 5.47
C SER A 30 23.75 15.10 5.95
N LYS A 31 23.60 15.42 7.24
CA LYS A 31 23.85 16.75 7.83
C LYS A 31 23.02 17.87 7.19
N LEU A 32 21.82 17.52 6.71
CA LEU A 32 20.85 18.45 6.15
C LEU A 32 19.78 18.87 7.18
N SER A 33 19.83 18.32 8.38
CA SER A 33 18.97 18.68 9.51
C SER A 33 19.72 18.47 10.83
N ASP A 34 19.48 19.36 11.80
CA ASP A 34 20.15 19.33 13.11
C ASP A 34 19.60 18.24 14.04
N SER A 35 18.36 17.81 13.83
CA SER A 35 17.75 16.71 14.56
C SER A 35 16.77 15.90 13.70
N ILE A 36 16.38 14.73 14.20
CA ILE A 36 15.32 13.90 13.60
C ILE A 36 13.98 14.63 13.66
N GLU A 37 13.69 15.33 14.76
CA GLU A 37 12.41 16.04 14.94
C GLU A 37 12.26 17.19 13.93
N THR A 38 13.30 18.01 13.75
CA THR A 38 13.28 19.09 12.75
C THR A 38 13.16 18.52 11.34
N ALA A 39 13.79 17.38 11.06
CA ALA A 39 13.70 16.70 9.77
C ALA A 39 12.29 16.15 9.50
N LYS A 40 11.62 15.58 10.51
CA LYS A 40 10.22 15.13 10.40
C LYS A 40 9.28 16.29 10.08
N ASN A 41 9.41 17.39 10.82
CA ASN A 41 8.60 18.58 10.60
C ASN A 41 8.77 19.12 9.19
N LEU A 42 10.02 19.16 8.69
CA LEU A 42 10.30 19.53 7.30
C LEU A 42 9.63 18.58 6.30
N CYS A 43 9.71 17.26 6.50
CA CYS A 43 9.05 16.29 5.62
C CYS A 43 7.52 16.52 5.56
N CYS A 44 6.88 16.67 6.72
CA CYS A 44 5.45 16.94 6.81
C CYS A 44 5.06 18.27 6.15
N GLU A 45 5.87 19.32 6.31
CA GLU A 45 5.66 20.61 5.64
C GLU A 45 5.74 20.46 4.11
N LYS A 46 6.74 19.75 3.58
CA LYS A 46 6.91 19.56 2.12
C LYS A 46 5.82 18.72 1.50
N ILE A 47 5.22 17.82 2.26
CA ILE A 47 4.04 17.07 1.83
C ILE A 47 2.81 17.99 1.83
N SER A 48 2.54 18.67 2.95
CA SER A 48 1.31 19.47 3.11
C SER A 48 1.26 20.70 2.19
N ASN A 49 2.41 21.26 1.82
CA ASN A 49 2.49 22.40 0.90
C ASN A 49 2.60 21.99 -0.58
N GLY A 50 2.55 20.69 -0.90
CA GLY A 50 2.59 20.15 -2.27
C GLY A 50 3.96 20.09 -2.93
N GLN A 51 5.03 20.60 -2.30
CA GLN A 51 6.38 20.58 -2.88
C GLN A 51 6.90 19.16 -3.11
N ALA A 52 6.52 18.19 -2.27
CA ALA A 52 6.90 16.79 -2.43
C ALA A 52 6.26 16.17 -3.70
N LEU A 53 4.97 16.42 -3.94
CA LEU A 53 4.28 15.95 -5.16
C LEU A 53 4.87 16.61 -6.41
N GLU A 54 5.16 17.91 -6.36
CA GLU A 54 5.78 18.62 -7.47
C GLU A 54 7.17 18.08 -7.79
N LYS A 55 7.95 17.73 -6.76
CA LYS A 55 9.25 17.11 -7.00
C LYS A 55 9.12 15.71 -7.61
N PHE A 56 8.11 14.95 -7.21
CA PHE A 56 7.81 13.65 -7.80
C PHE A 56 7.37 13.77 -9.27
N ARG A 57 6.56 14.77 -9.61
CA ARG A 57 6.16 15.10 -10.99
C ARG A 57 7.37 15.38 -11.88
N GLN A 58 8.28 16.24 -11.43
CA GLN A 58 9.54 16.51 -12.13
C GLN A 58 10.38 15.25 -12.33
N ASN A 59 10.43 14.37 -11.33
CA ASN A 59 11.17 13.12 -11.44
C ASN A 59 10.58 12.17 -12.50
N ILE A 60 9.26 12.11 -12.63
CA ILE A 60 8.58 11.35 -13.70
C ILE A 60 8.96 11.90 -15.07
N GLU A 61 8.88 13.21 -15.27
CA GLU A 61 9.21 13.87 -16.55
C GLU A 61 10.67 13.63 -16.95
N LEU A 62 11.60 13.75 -16.00
CA LEU A 62 13.03 13.53 -16.22
C LEU A 62 13.36 12.10 -16.66
N GLN A 63 12.49 11.13 -16.34
CA GLN A 63 12.63 9.74 -16.76
C GLN A 63 11.77 9.39 -17.99
N GLY A 64 11.13 10.40 -18.62
CA GLY A 64 10.31 10.24 -19.82
C GLY A 64 8.91 9.69 -19.56
N GLY A 65 8.44 9.70 -18.31
CA GLY A 65 7.08 9.30 -17.96
C GLY A 65 6.05 10.41 -18.15
N ASN A 66 4.77 10.07 -18.02
CA ASN A 66 3.67 11.03 -18.11
C ASN A 66 3.38 11.67 -16.73
N PRO A 67 3.63 12.98 -16.52
CA PRO A 67 3.39 13.66 -15.24
C PRO A 67 1.92 13.70 -14.83
N ALA A 68 0.99 13.54 -15.76
CA ALA A 68 -0.45 13.58 -15.47
C ALA A 68 -0.89 12.49 -14.46
N ILE A 69 -0.10 11.42 -14.27
CA ILE A 69 -0.38 10.39 -13.25
C ILE A 69 -0.36 10.94 -11.82
N CYS A 70 0.31 12.07 -11.59
CA CYS A 70 0.33 12.73 -10.28
C CYS A 70 -1.05 13.27 -9.88
N ASP A 71 -1.87 13.61 -10.87
CA ASP A 71 -3.17 14.23 -10.71
C ASP A 71 -4.29 13.21 -10.98
N SER A 72 -4.10 12.35 -11.97
CA SER A 72 -5.03 11.28 -12.36
C SER A 72 -4.35 9.91 -12.42
N PRO A 73 -4.07 9.25 -11.27
CA PRO A 73 -3.44 7.93 -11.25
C PRO A 73 -4.32 6.82 -11.86
N GLU A 74 -5.63 7.02 -11.94
CA GLU A 74 -6.60 6.09 -12.54
C GLU A 74 -6.31 5.75 -14.00
N ILE A 75 -5.56 6.59 -14.71
CA ILE A 75 -5.11 6.29 -16.08
C ILE A 75 -4.19 5.06 -16.16
N LEU A 76 -3.67 4.60 -15.02
CA LEU A 76 -2.88 3.37 -14.93
C LEU A 76 -3.76 2.10 -14.84
N LEU A 77 -5.06 2.25 -14.60
CA LEU A 77 -6.00 1.17 -14.31
C LEU A 77 -6.93 0.86 -15.49
N GLU A 78 -6.46 1.04 -16.72
CA GLU A 78 -7.25 0.71 -17.92
C GLU A 78 -7.65 -0.78 -17.95
N ASP A 79 -8.90 -1.05 -18.33
CA ASP A 79 -9.47 -2.40 -18.54
C ASP A 79 -9.29 -3.37 -17.35
N VAL A 80 -9.54 -2.89 -16.13
CA VAL A 80 -9.56 -3.72 -14.91
C VAL A 80 -10.97 -4.02 -14.44
N VAL A 81 -11.18 -5.26 -14.02
CA VAL A 81 -12.32 -5.71 -13.23
C VAL A 81 -11.96 -5.58 -11.75
N LYS A 82 -12.82 -4.88 -11.00
CA LYS A 82 -12.70 -4.73 -9.55
C LYS A 82 -13.59 -5.76 -8.86
N VAL A 83 -12.99 -6.66 -8.10
CA VAL A 83 -13.71 -7.73 -7.38
C VAL A 83 -13.49 -7.57 -5.88
N PRO A 84 -14.56 -7.38 -5.08
CA PRO A 84 -14.44 -7.36 -3.63
C PRO A 84 -13.97 -8.72 -3.10
N VAL A 85 -12.94 -8.71 -2.26
CA VAL A 85 -12.52 -9.88 -1.48
C VAL A 85 -13.19 -9.79 -0.13
N THR A 86 -14.16 -10.65 0.15
CA THR A 86 -14.97 -10.56 1.38
C THR A 86 -14.49 -11.54 2.45
N SER A 87 -14.63 -11.17 3.72
CA SER A 87 -14.34 -12.03 4.85
C SER A 87 -15.24 -13.27 4.88
N LEU A 88 -14.68 -14.42 5.18
CA LEU A 88 -15.43 -15.67 5.36
C LEU A 88 -16.06 -15.79 6.75
N LYS A 89 -15.59 -14.99 7.72
CA LYS A 89 -15.98 -15.10 9.13
C LYS A 89 -16.14 -13.72 9.77
N THR A 90 -16.90 -13.68 10.86
CA THR A 90 -16.99 -12.51 11.74
C THR A 90 -15.95 -12.61 12.85
N GLY A 91 -15.30 -11.50 13.18
CA GLY A 91 -14.30 -11.40 14.25
C GLY A 91 -13.34 -10.24 14.02
N PHE A 92 -12.11 -10.37 14.52
CA PHE A 92 -11.03 -9.39 14.34
C PHE A 92 -9.93 -9.98 13.46
N ILE A 93 -9.34 -9.17 12.57
CA ILE A 93 -8.18 -9.60 11.79
C ILE A 93 -6.98 -9.69 12.73
N SER A 94 -6.49 -10.91 12.98
CA SER A 94 -5.31 -11.12 13.82
C SER A 94 -4.01 -11.14 13.05
N GLU A 95 -4.07 -11.60 11.79
CA GLU A 95 -2.90 -11.73 10.92
C GLU A 95 -3.33 -11.60 9.46
N ILE A 96 -2.41 -11.08 8.65
CA ILE A 96 -2.52 -11.09 7.20
C ILE A 96 -1.26 -11.76 6.65
N ASP A 97 -1.41 -12.92 6.01
CA ASP A 97 -0.32 -13.59 5.30
C ASP A 97 0.03 -12.82 4.02
N THR A 98 0.87 -11.81 4.19
CA THR A 98 1.32 -10.92 3.12
C THR A 98 2.06 -11.66 2.00
N LYS A 99 2.73 -12.78 2.32
CA LYS A 99 3.39 -13.62 1.32
C LYS A 99 2.36 -14.32 0.43
N LYS A 100 1.29 -14.84 1.02
CA LYS A 100 0.19 -15.46 0.27
C LYS A 100 -0.54 -14.44 -0.59
N VAL A 101 -0.76 -13.22 -0.09
CA VAL A 101 -1.31 -12.11 -0.91
C VAL A 101 -0.40 -11.85 -2.12
N GLY A 102 0.90 -11.61 -1.88
CA GLY A 102 1.86 -11.31 -2.96
C GLY A 102 1.94 -12.43 -4.00
N ASN A 103 2.03 -13.69 -3.56
CA ASN A 103 2.06 -14.84 -4.46
C ASN A 103 0.77 -14.96 -5.28
N SER A 104 -0.39 -14.74 -4.66
CA SER A 104 -1.68 -14.78 -5.37
C SER A 104 -1.74 -13.73 -6.48
N ILE A 105 -1.20 -12.53 -6.25
CA ILE A 105 -1.12 -11.49 -7.28
C ILE A 105 -0.12 -11.84 -8.39
N CYS A 106 0.99 -12.50 -8.06
CA CYS A 106 1.91 -13.04 -9.07
C CYS A 106 1.24 -14.09 -9.96
N GLU A 107 0.36 -14.95 -9.42
CA GLU A 107 -0.34 -16.01 -10.18
C GLU A 107 -1.21 -15.45 -11.33
N ILE A 108 -1.73 -14.23 -11.16
CA ILE A 108 -2.55 -13.56 -12.18
C ILE A 108 -1.78 -12.48 -12.97
N GLY A 109 -0.45 -12.41 -12.82
CA GLY A 109 0.43 -11.59 -13.64
C GLY A 109 0.86 -10.25 -13.03
N GLY A 110 0.48 -9.93 -11.79
CA GLY A 110 0.91 -8.71 -11.11
C GLY A 110 2.38 -8.75 -10.64
N GLY A 111 3.11 -9.83 -10.91
CA GLY A 111 4.51 -9.99 -10.57
C GLY A 111 5.19 -11.05 -11.44
N ARG A 112 6.47 -11.30 -11.16
CA ARG A 112 7.28 -12.29 -11.88
C ARG A 112 7.43 -13.57 -11.06
N THR A 113 7.13 -14.70 -11.68
CA THR A 113 7.52 -16.02 -11.16
C THR A 113 8.86 -16.46 -11.78
N LYS A 114 9.15 -16.01 -13.00
CA LYS A 114 10.40 -16.19 -13.74
C LYS A 114 10.93 -14.85 -14.24
N ILE A 115 12.23 -14.81 -14.55
CA ILE A 115 12.94 -13.58 -14.97
C ILE A 115 12.29 -12.93 -16.19
N ASP A 116 11.78 -13.74 -17.12
CA ASP A 116 11.22 -13.34 -18.40
C ASP A 116 9.70 -13.08 -18.39
N ASP A 117 9.03 -13.29 -17.24
CA ASP A 117 7.60 -13.03 -17.12
C ASP A 117 7.30 -11.55 -17.38
N LYS A 118 6.28 -11.32 -18.21
CA LYS A 118 5.68 -9.99 -18.39
C LYS A 118 4.80 -9.69 -17.19
N ILE A 119 4.93 -8.46 -16.67
CA ILE A 119 4.09 -7.96 -15.58
C ILE A 119 2.90 -7.23 -16.17
N ASP A 120 1.72 -7.50 -15.63
CA ASP A 120 0.54 -6.68 -15.81
C ASP A 120 0.47 -5.63 -14.69
N PHE A 121 0.75 -4.38 -15.02
CA PHE A 121 0.86 -3.29 -14.04
C PHE A 121 -0.50 -2.82 -13.50
N ALA A 122 -1.61 -3.22 -14.12
CA ALA A 122 -2.95 -2.84 -13.67
C ALA A 122 -3.56 -3.87 -12.70
N VAL A 123 -2.95 -5.06 -12.59
CA VAL A 123 -3.36 -6.13 -11.68
C VAL A 123 -2.76 -5.90 -10.30
N GLY A 124 -3.57 -6.06 -9.24
CA GLY A 124 -3.11 -5.82 -7.88
C GLY A 124 -4.21 -5.98 -6.84
N PHE A 125 -3.86 -5.74 -5.58
CA PHE A 125 -4.80 -5.80 -4.46
C PHE A 125 -4.70 -4.55 -3.59
N GLU A 126 -5.84 -3.92 -3.36
CA GLU A 126 -6.00 -2.78 -2.44
C GLU A 126 -6.55 -3.29 -1.11
N CYS A 127 -5.73 -3.24 -0.07
CA CYS A 127 -6.11 -3.67 1.27
C CYS A 127 -6.91 -2.57 1.98
N GLU A 128 -8.19 -2.81 2.27
CA GLU A 128 -9.02 -1.85 3.00
C GLU A 128 -9.01 -2.11 4.51
N LYS A 129 -8.92 -3.39 4.91
CA LYS A 129 -8.92 -3.82 6.31
C LYS A 129 -7.53 -4.20 6.80
N LYS A 130 -7.21 -3.82 8.03
CA LYS A 130 -5.93 -4.01 8.70
C LYS A 130 -6.01 -4.96 9.88
N ILE A 131 -4.84 -5.40 10.36
CA ILE A 131 -4.73 -6.15 11.61
C ILE A 131 -5.34 -5.32 12.75
N GLY A 132 -6.22 -5.93 13.52
CA GLY A 132 -6.97 -5.32 14.62
C GLY A 132 -8.35 -4.79 14.24
N ASP A 133 -8.69 -4.71 12.96
CA ASP A 133 -10.02 -4.30 12.52
C ASP A 133 -11.06 -5.41 12.78
N GLU A 134 -12.25 -4.99 13.20
CA GLU A 134 -13.43 -5.86 13.25
C GLU A 134 -14.00 -6.02 11.84
N VAL A 135 -14.40 -7.25 11.51
CA VAL A 135 -15.05 -7.59 10.24
C VAL A 135 -16.20 -8.56 10.46
N ARG A 136 -17.22 -8.47 9.61
CA ARG A 136 -18.32 -9.44 9.52
C ARG A 136 -18.13 -10.40 8.36
N ALA A 137 -18.69 -11.60 8.47
CA ALA A 137 -18.79 -12.50 7.32
C ALA A 137 -19.51 -11.79 6.15
N GLY A 138 -18.90 -11.81 4.97
CA GLY A 138 -19.37 -11.09 3.78
C GLY A 138 -18.92 -9.63 3.68
N GLU A 139 -18.26 -9.08 4.70
CA GLU A 139 -17.71 -7.72 4.64
C GLU A 139 -16.42 -7.66 3.81
N THR A 140 -16.24 -6.61 3.02
CA THR A 140 -15.05 -6.42 2.19
C THR A 140 -13.78 -6.25 3.03
N LEU A 141 -12.77 -7.04 2.70
CA LEU A 141 -11.40 -6.98 3.23
C LEU A 141 -10.50 -6.08 2.38
N GLY A 142 -10.77 -6.05 1.08
CA GLY A 142 -10.06 -5.26 0.09
C GLY A 142 -10.59 -5.50 -1.33
N ILE A 143 -10.02 -4.79 -2.30
CA ILE A 143 -10.43 -4.84 -3.71
C ILE A 143 -9.33 -5.49 -4.55
N LEU A 144 -9.69 -6.57 -5.26
CA LEU A 144 -8.85 -7.19 -6.27
C LEU A 144 -9.05 -6.49 -7.61
N TYR A 145 -7.97 -6.03 -8.21
CA TYR A 145 -7.89 -5.52 -9.58
C TYR A 145 -7.33 -6.63 -10.47
N CYS A 146 -8.10 -7.06 -11.47
CA CYS A 146 -7.73 -8.15 -12.38
C CYS A 146 -8.27 -7.92 -13.80
N ARG A 147 -7.88 -8.73 -14.79
CA ARG A 147 -8.36 -8.56 -16.18
C ARG A 147 -9.72 -9.21 -16.47
N SER A 148 -10.17 -10.10 -15.60
CA SER A 148 -11.42 -10.84 -15.81
C SER A 148 -11.91 -11.49 -14.53
N GLU A 149 -13.21 -11.77 -14.44
CA GLU A 149 -13.76 -12.59 -13.35
C GLU A 149 -13.12 -13.98 -13.27
N SER A 150 -12.69 -14.55 -14.41
CA SER A 150 -11.99 -15.84 -14.40
C SER A 150 -10.66 -15.77 -13.66
N GLN A 151 -9.89 -14.68 -13.79
CA GLN A 151 -8.66 -14.48 -13.01
C GLN A 151 -8.99 -14.27 -11.53
N ALA A 152 -10.03 -13.49 -11.23
CA ALA A 152 -10.46 -13.31 -9.84
C ALA A 152 -10.77 -14.65 -9.18
N ASN A 153 -11.55 -15.51 -9.85
CA ASN A 153 -11.94 -16.82 -9.34
C ASN A 153 -10.74 -17.75 -9.07
N GLN A 154 -9.61 -17.57 -9.77
CA GLN A 154 -8.40 -18.37 -9.53
C GLN A 154 -7.79 -18.11 -8.14
N ILE A 155 -7.83 -16.86 -7.68
CA ILE A 155 -7.09 -16.44 -6.48
C ILE A 155 -7.96 -15.94 -5.33
N LEU A 156 -9.26 -15.76 -5.55
CA LEU A 156 -10.19 -15.21 -4.54
C LEU A 156 -10.12 -15.98 -3.23
N ASN A 157 -10.16 -17.32 -3.30
CA ASN A 157 -10.05 -18.16 -2.12
C ASN A 157 -8.69 -18.02 -1.43
N ASN A 158 -7.60 -17.81 -2.17
CA ASN A 158 -6.28 -17.60 -1.59
C ASN A 158 -6.20 -16.27 -0.83
N LEU A 159 -6.75 -15.20 -1.40
CA LEU A 159 -6.84 -13.88 -0.76
C LEU A 159 -7.76 -13.90 0.46
N GLN A 160 -8.90 -14.57 0.40
CA GLN A 160 -9.78 -14.71 1.58
C GLN A 160 -9.08 -15.45 2.71
N ASN A 161 -8.38 -16.54 2.40
CA ASN A 161 -7.63 -17.33 3.36
C ASN A 161 -6.23 -16.76 3.68
N SER A 162 -5.88 -15.55 3.23
CA SER A 162 -4.70 -14.85 3.75
C SER A 162 -5.02 -14.01 4.98
N TYR A 163 -6.30 -13.71 5.22
CA TYR A 163 -6.76 -13.02 6.42
C TYR A 163 -7.13 -14.03 7.50
N ILE A 164 -6.42 -13.98 8.63
CA ILE A 164 -6.71 -14.82 9.79
C ILE A 164 -7.61 -14.02 10.72
N ILE A 165 -8.78 -14.59 11.02
CA ILE A 165 -9.80 -13.96 11.86
C ILE A 165 -9.85 -14.68 13.21
N SER A 166 -9.70 -13.92 14.29
CA SER A 166 -9.82 -14.35 15.68
C SER A 166 -11.09 -13.82 16.34
N GLU A 167 -11.50 -14.44 17.44
CA GLU A 167 -12.63 -13.95 18.27
C GLU A 167 -12.24 -12.72 19.11
N GLU A 168 -10.97 -12.64 19.52
CA GLU A 168 -10.43 -11.54 20.32
C GLU A 168 -9.58 -10.59 19.48
N LYS A 169 -9.58 -9.30 19.86
CA LYS A 169 -8.78 -8.28 19.19
C LYS A 169 -7.30 -8.44 19.51
N SER A 170 -6.47 -8.53 18.48
CA SER A 170 -5.01 -8.60 18.63
C SER A 170 -4.42 -7.30 19.21
N PRO A 171 -3.32 -7.39 19.98
CA PRO A 171 -2.62 -6.22 20.48
C PRO A 171 -2.02 -5.43 19.31
N LYS A 172 -1.94 -4.11 19.49
CA LYS A 172 -1.31 -3.22 18.51
C LYS A 172 0.18 -3.58 18.36
N ILE A 173 0.64 -3.66 17.13
CA ILE A 173 2.04 -3.91 16.79
C ILE A 173 2.73 -2.56 16.57
N ASP A 174 3.94 -2.39 17.09
CA ASP A 174 4.75 -1.21 16.82
C ASP A 174 5.27 -1.23 15.38
N LEU A 175 5.02 -0.13 14.65
CA LEU A 175 5.45 0.03 13.26
C LEU A 175 6.98 -0.01 13.11
N VAL A 176 7.71 0.58 14.07
CA VAL A 176 9.17 0.58 14.14
C VAL A 176 9.60 -0.11 15.42
N GLN A 177 10.04 -1.37 15.31
CA GLN A 177 10.42 -2.17 16.47
C GLN A 177 11.73 -1.71 17.13
N LYS A 178 12.73 -1.34 16.33
CA LYS A 178 14.04 -0.94 16.81
C LYS A 178 14.79 -0.09 15.81
N ILE A 179 15.55 0.87 16.33
CA ILE A 179 16.53 1.65 15.58
C ILE A 179 17.91 1.13 15.94
N ILE A 180 18.71 0.82 14.92
CA ILE A 180 20.10 0.41 15.09
C ILE A 180 20.97 1.66 14.85
N PRO A 181 21.76 2.10 15.84
CA PRO A 181 22.62 3.28 15.73
C PRO A 181 23.84 3.04 14.85
#